data_AF-A0A957IAE5-F1
#
_entry.id   AF-A0A957IAE5-F1
#
_cell.length_a   1.000
_cell.length_b   1.000
_cell.length_c   1.000
_cell.angle_alpha   90.00
_cell.angle_beta   90.00
_cell.angle_gamma   90.00
#
_symmetry.space_group_name_H-M   'P 1'
#
loop_
_entity.id
_entity.type
_entity.pdbx_description
1 polymer ?
#
loop_
_entity_poly.entity_id
_entity_poly.type
_entity_poly.pdbx_seq_one_letter_code
_entity_poly.pdbx_strand_id
1 'polypeptide(L)' 'AMVGYIQSMDLEEIYREISQAIQDISVPIPLLQLLGGWKEKGISKLVHDCERSFPISPYRLHHFWVDLRK' A
#
# COMPACT_ATOMS: atom_id res chain seq x y z
N ALA A 1 10.37 -0.26 4.60
CA ALA A 1 8.95 -0.38 4.95
C ALA A 1 8.42 1.01 5.30
N MET A 2 7.12 1.25 5.11
CA MET A 2 6.44 2.52 5.39
C MET A 2 5.23 2.27 6.31
N VAL A 3 4.89 3.23 7.16
CA VAL A 3 3.75 3.14 8.09
C VAL A 3 2.85 4.36 7.89
N GLY A 4 1.57 4.12 7.65
CA GLY A 4 0.50 5.11 7.62
C GLY A 4 -0.42 4.97 8.82
N TYR A 5 -0.99 6.08 9.29
CA TYR A 5 -1.96 6.11 10.39
C TYR A 5 -3.29 6.63 9.87
N ILE A 6 -4.37 5.92 10.20
CA ILE A 6 -5.72 6.23 9.72
C ILE A 6 -6.52 6.79 10.89
N GLN A 7 -7.02 8.02 10.73
CA GLN A 7 -7.77 8.71 11.79
C GLN A 7 -9.18 9.12 11.37
N SER A 8 -9.39 9.49 10.11
CA SER A 8 -10.68 10.01 9.63
C SER A 8 -11.10 9.52 8.24
N MET A 9 -10.21 8.88 7.50
CA MET A 9 -10.49 8.42 6.14
C MET A 9 -11.11 7.02 6.12
N ASP A 10 -11.84 6.73 5.06
CA ASP A 10 -12.31 5.39 4.74
C ASP A 10 -11.18 4.54 4.12
N LEU A 11 -11.21 3.23 4.38
CA LEU A 11 -10.15 2.31 3.97
C LEU A 11 -10.13 2.08 2.46
N GLU A 12 -11.31 1.98 1.84
CA GLU A 12 -11.45 1.82 0.39
C GLU A 12 -11.09 3.12 -0.33
N GLU A 13 -11.45 4.27 0.26
CA GLU A 13 -11.04 5.57 -0.26
C GLU A 13 -9.52 5.74 -0.26
N ILE A 14 -8.84 5.39 0.84
CA ILE A 14 -7.36 5.40 0.89
C ILE A 14 -6.78 4.50 -0.21
N TYR A 15 -7.28 3.27 -0.34
CA TYR A 15 -6.78 2.33 -1.36
C TYR A 15 -6.96 2.87 -2.78
N ARG A 16 -8.13 3.44 -3.07
CA ARG A 16 -8.47 4.02 -4.37
C ARG A 16 -7.58 5.22 -4.68
N GLU A 17 -7.42 6.15 -3.75
CA GLU A 17 -6.59 7.35 -3.94
C GLU A 17 -5.13 6.99 -4.21
N ILE A 18 -4.56 6.04 -3.45
CA ILE A 18 -3.18 5.62 -3.68
C ILE A 18 -3.05 4.90 -5.03
N SER A 19 -4.02 4.04 -5.37
CA SER A 19 -4.01 3.33 -6.65
C SER A 19 -4.11 4.30 -7.83
N GLN A 20 -4.94 5.34 -7.73
CA GLN A 20 -5.04 6.39 -8.73
C GLN A 20 -3.75 7.20 -8.81
N ALA A 21 -3.21 7.61 -7.65
CA ALA A 21 -1.96 8.36 -7.60
C ALA A 21 -0.82 7.58 -8.27
N ILE A 22 -0.74 6.26 -8.09
CA ILE A 22 0.25 5.39 -8.77
C ILE A 22 0.05 5.39 -10.29
N GLN A 23 -1.20 5.33 -10.77
CA GLN A 23 -1.52 5.33 -12.20
C GLN A 23 -1.20 6.67 -12.87
N ASP A 24 -1.32 7.77 -12.14
CA ASP A 24 -1.08 9.13 -12.67
C ASP A 24 0.42 9.46 -12.79
N ILE A 25 1.30 8.68 -12.14
CA ILE A 25 2.76 8.90 -12.22
C ILE A 25 3.29 8.30 -13.52
N SER A 26 4.18 9.03 -14.20
CA SER A 26 4.83 8.55 -15.42
C SER A 26 5.79 7.37 -15.22
N VAL A 27 6.05 6.98 -13.97
CA VAL A 27 6.94 5.86 -13.62
C VAL A 27 6.10 4.60 -13.43
N PRO A 28 6.40 3.50 -14.15
CA PRO A 28 5.64 2.25 -14.02
C PRO A 28 5.93 1.60 -12.66
N ILE A 29 5.09 1.90 -11.68
CA ILE A 29 5.11 1.30 -10.35
C ILE A 29 3.98 0.26 -10.29
N PRO A 30 4.25 -0.96 -9.80
CA PRO A 30 3.20 -1.98 -9.61
C PRO A 30 2.07 -1.46 -8.72
N LEU A 31 0.83 -1.87 -8.96
CA LEU A 31 -0.27 -1.53 -8.06
C LEU A 31 -0.03 -2.15 -6.67
N LEU A 32 -0.57 -1.50 -5.64
CA LEU A 32 -0.56 -2.05 -4.28
C LEU A 32 -1.43 -3.30 -4.21
N GLN A 33 -0.94 -4.31 -3.50
CA GLN A 33 -1.72 -5.49 -3.16
C GLN A 33 -2.10 -5.45 -1.68
N LEU A 34 -3.39 -5.56 -1.39
CA LEU A 34 -3.92 -5.65 -0.04
C LEU A 34 -3.83 -7.09 0.47
N LEU A 35 -2.96 -7.33 1.46
CA LEU A 35 -2.73 -8.67 2.00
C LEU A 35 -3.72 -8.98 3.12
N GLY A 36 -4.65 -9.89 2.85
CA GLY A 36 -5.61 -10.37 3.85
C GLY A 36 -6.70 -9.36 4.18
N GLY A 37 -6.95 -8.39 3.30
CA GLY A 37 -7.99 -7.38 3.46
C GLY A 37 -7.63 -6.27 4.44
N TRP A 38 -8.52 -5.28 4.51
CA TRP A 38 -8.47 -4.21 5.49
C TRP A 38 -8.90 -4.74 6.87
N LYS A 39 -8.17 -4.33 7.90
CA LYS A 39 -8.45 -4.66 9.30
C LYS A 39 -8.86 -3.41 10.04
N GLU A 40 -10.16 -3.27 10.26
CA GLU A 40 -10.69 -2.21 11.12
C GLU A 40 -10.10 -2.29 12.52
N LYS A 41 -9.76 -1.15 13.09
CA LYS A 41 -9.15 -1.03 14.44
C LYS A 41 -7.91 -1.90 14.61
N GLY A 42 -7.19 -2.17 13.52
CA GLY A 42 -6.03 -3.05 13.48
C GLY A 42 -4.94 -2.54 12.54
N ILE A 43 -4.00 -3.42 12.22
CA ILE A 43 -2.92 -3.13 11.27
C ILE A 43 -3.19 -3.87 9.97
N SER A 44 -3.45 -3.09 8.92
CA SER A 44 -3.60 -3.59 7.55
C SER A 44 -2.25 -3.56 6.84
N LYS A 45 -2.01 -4.52 5.96
CA LYS A 45 -0.74 -4.65 5.24
C LYS A 45 -0.98 -4.56 3.75
N LEU A 46 -0.31 -3.61 3.11
CA LEU A 46 -0.27 -3.49 1.66
C LEU A 46 1.17 -3.68 1.17
N VAL A 47 1.33 -4.20 -0.05
CA VAL A 47 2.65 -4.48 -0.61
C VAL A 47 2.78 -4.07 -2.07
N HIS A 48 3.97 -3.65 -2.46
CA HIS A 48 4.39 -3.64 -3.86
C HIS A 48 5.39 -4.77 -4.09
N ASP A 49 5.13 -5.57 -5.12
CA ASP A 49 6.08 -6.52 -5.67
C ASP A 49 6.84 -5.85 -6.81
N CYS A 50 8.08 -5.43 -6.54
CA CYS A 50 8.89 -4.69 -7.51
C CYS A 50 9.91 -5.62 -8.17
N GLU A 51 9.93 -5.63 -9.50
CA GLU A 51 10.95 -6.33 -10.28
C GLU A 51 12.04 -5.35 -10.74
N ARG A 52 13.29 -5.81 -10.75
CA ARG A 52 14.44 -5.09 -11.30
C ARG A 52 14.98 -5.84 -12.51
N SER A 53 15.32 -5.09 -13.55
CA SER A 53 15.85 -5.61 -14.81
C SER A 53 17.33 -6.03 -14.76
N PHE A 54 18.01 -5.86 -13.62
CA PHE A 54 19.42 -6.18 -13.39
C PHE A 54 19.53 -7.14 -12.19
N PRO A 55 20.64 -7.89 -12.02
CA PRO A 55 20.67 -9.16 -11.26
C PRO A 55 20.68 -8.98 -9.74
N ILE A 56 19.70 -8.26 -9.22
CA ILE A 56 19.39 -8.17 -7.80
C ILE A 56 18.06 -8.89 -7.62
N SER A 57 18.01 -9.77 -6.63
CA SER A 57 16.82 -10.51 -6.21
C SER A 57 15.57 -9.61 -6.13
N PRO A 58 14.38 -10.13 -6.47
CA PRO A 58 13.12 -9.44 -6.26
C PRO A 58 13.04 -8.85 -4.85
N TYR A 59 12.49 -7.65 -4.73
CA TYR A 59 12.28 -7.03 -3.43
C TYR A 59 10.83 -6.57 -3.30
N ARG A 60 10.36 -6.58 -2.06
CA ARG A 60 8.99 -6.23 -1.72
C ARG A 60 8.98 -5.00 -0.84
N LEU A 61 8.19 -3.99 -1.23
CA LEU A 61 7.94 -2.85 -0.35
C LEU A 61 6.71 -3.14 0.50
N HIS A 62 6.86 -3.04 1.82
CA HIS A 62 5.79 -3.26 2.78
C HIS A 62 5.25 -1.92 3.30
N HIS A 63 3.92 -1.80 3.32
CA HIS A 63 3.16 -0.67 3.86
C HIS A 63 2.26 -1.19 4.98
N PHE A 64 2.43 -0.64 6.18
CA PHE A 64 1.58 -0.94 7.32
C PHE A 64 0.64 0.22 7.58
N TRP A 65 -0.65 -0.05 7.71
CA TRP A 65 -1.67 0.97 7.93
C TRP A 65 -2.36 0.69 9.25
N VAL A 66 -2.11 1.56 10.22
CA VAL A 66 -2.62 1.43 11.59
C VAL A 66 -3.93 2.21 11.69
N ASP A 67 -5.02 1.51 11.95
CA ASP A 67 -6.33 2.13 12.16
C ASP A 67 -6.48 2.60 13.60
N LEU A 68 -6.51 3.93 13.77
CA LEU A 68 -6.65 4.61 15.06
C LEU A 68 -8.07 5.19 15.26
N ARG A 69 -9.01 4.90 14.36
CA ARG A 69 -10.41 5.32 14.48
C ARG A 69 -11.04 4.67 15.72
N LYS A 70 -11.76 5.47 16.50
CA LYS A 70 -12.44 5.02 17.73
C LYS A 70 -13.76 4.32 17.41
#